data_AF-A0A6I7HPW2-F1
#
_entry.id   AF-A0A6I7HPW2-F1
#
_cell.length_a   1.000
_cell.length_b   1.000
_cell.length_c   1.000
_cell.angle_alpha   90.00
_cell.angle_beta   90.00
_cell.angle_gamma   90.00
#
_symmetry.space_group_name_H-M   'P 1'
#
loop_
_entity.id
_entity.type
_entity.pdbx_description
1 polymer ?
#
loop_
_entity_poly.entity_id
_entity_poly.type
_entity_poly.pdbx_seq_one_letter_code
_entity_poly.pdbx_strand_id
1 'polypeptide(L)' 'MTRKSVQLIREGERVAEVSVEIEEAGAWGATVGFADIAKLDRVRRALRAGDIRGAHR' A
#
# COMPACT_ATOMS: atom_id res chain seq x y z
N MET A 1 17.97 5.86 0.43
CA MET A 1 17.51 6.19 1.80
C MET A 1 16.09 5.66 1.93
N THR A 2 15.75 4.95 3.00
CA THR A 2 14.39 4.43 3.22
C THR A 2 13.58 5.42 4.05
N ARG A 3 12.35 5.71 3.62
CA ARG A 3 11.38 6.47 4.42
C ARG A 3 10.07 5.72 4.51
N LYS A 4 9.41 5.81 5.68
CA LYS A 4 8.04 5.33 5.83
C LYS A 4 7.09 6.32 5.18
N SER A 5 6.13 5.80 4.42
CA SER A 5 5.07 6.58 3.79
C SER A 5 3.74 5.86 3.99
N VAL A 6 2.66 6.62 4.10
CA VAL A 6 1.30 6.07 4.12
C VAL A 6 0.71 6.24 2.72
N GLN A 7 0.20 5.16 2.14
CA GLN A 7 -0.56 5.16 0.90
C GLN A 7 -2.04 4.95 1.22
N LEU A 8 -2.89 5.76 0.61
CA LEU A 8 -4.34 5.66 0.77
C LEU A 8 -4.91 4.90 -0.42
N ILE A 9 -5.52 3.75 -0.15
CA ILE A 9 -6.26 2.98 -1.16
C ILE A 9 -7.74 3.25 -0.95
N ARG A 10 -8.39 3.82 -1.97
CA ARG A 10 -9.83 4.08 -1.98
C ARG A 10 -10.53 3.17 -2.97
N GLU A 11 -11.47 2.36 -2.49
CA GLU A 11 -12.37 1.55 -3.31
C GLU A 11 -13.82 1.90 -2.91
N GLY A 12 -14.53 2.60 -3.80
CA GLY A 12 -15.88 3.09 -3.54
C GLY A 12 -15.95 4.02 -2.32
N GLU A 13 -16.76 3.63 -1.34
CA GLU A 13 -16.94 4.35 -0.07
C GLU A 13 -15.92 3.98 1.00
N ARG A 14 -14.98 3.07 0.70
CA ARG A 14 -14.01 2.55 1.68
C ARG A 14 -12.62 3.07 1.38
N VAL A 15 -11.92 3.48 2.43
CA VAL A 15 -10.50 3.87 2.41
C VAL A 15 -9.72 2.98 3.38
N ALA A 16 -8.56 2.51 2.97
CA ALA A 16 -7.57 1.93 3.87
C ALA A 16 -6.25 2.71 3.77
N GLU A 17 -5.64 2.90 4.94
CA GLU A 17 -4.30 3.46 5.08
C GLU A 17 -3.29 2.33 5.14
N VAL A 18 -2.32 2.32 4.24
CA VAL A 18 -1.30 1.28 4.18
C VAL A 18 0.07 1.91 4.34
N SER A 19 0.75 1.60 5.44
CA SER A 19 2.15 1.94 5.64
C SER A 19 3.03 1.10 4.73
N VAL A 20 3.86 1.78 3.95
CA VAL A 20 4.87 1.19 3.04
C VAL A 20 6.22 1.87 3.24
N GLU A 21 7.29 1.15 2.93
CA GLU A 21 8.64 1.70 2.90
C GLU A 21 9.00 2.10 1.48
N ILE A 22 9.36 3.37 1.33
CA ILE A 22 9.80 3.95 0.08
C ILE A 22 11.32 4.05 0.12
N GLU A 23 11.97 3.41 -0.84
CA GLU A 23 13.39 3.51 -1.09
C GLU A 23 13.63 4.63 -2.10
N GLU A 24 14.21 5.74 -1.64
CA GLU A 24 14.73 6.79 -2.51
C GLU A 24 15.91 6.21 -3.30
N ALA A 25 15.67 5.83 -4.56
CA ALA A 25 16.60 5.11 -5.42
C ALA A 25 16.99 5.93 -6.65
N GLY A 26 18.08 6.69 -6.50
CA GLY A 26 18.86 7.25 -7.62
C GLY A 26 18.05 7.99 -8.69
N ALA A 27 18.49 7.89 -9.94
CA ALA A 27 17.98 8.69 -11.08
C ALA A 27 16.56 8.31 -11.56
N TRP A 28 16.02 7.17 -11.10
CA TRP A 28 14.70 6.66 -11.53
C TRP A 28 13.58 7.00 -10.54
N GLY A 29 13.93 7.57 -9.38
CA GLY A 29 12.98 8.06 -8.37
C GLY A 29 12.70 7.08 -7.23
N ALA A 30 11.76 7.45 -6.38
CA ALA A 30 11.30 6.66 -5.26
C ALA A 30 10.73 5.30 -5.69
N THR A 31 11.21 4.22 -5.09
CA THR A 31 10.78 2.84 -5.35
C THR A 31 10.16 2.22 -4.11
N VAL A 32 9.35 1.17 -4.31
CA VAL A 32 8.69 0.43 -3.23
C VAL A 32 9.11 -1.02 -3.35
N GLY A 33 9.43 -1.65 -2.21
CA GLY A 33 9.82 -3.05 -2.18
C GLY A 33 8.70 -3.99 -2.59
N PHE A 34 9.06 -5.19 -3.08
CA PHE A 34 8.08 -6.20 -3.50
C PHE A 34 7.10 -6.62 -2.40
N ALA A 35 7.56 -6.67 -1.14
CA ALA A 35 6.72 -7.01 0.00
C ALA A 35 5.60 -5.97 0.22
N ASP A 36 5.93 -4.69 0.10
CA ASP A 36 4.96 -3.61 0.24
C ASP A 36 4.00 -3.54 -0.96
N ILE A 37 4.50 -3.81 -2.18
CA ILE A 37 3.62 -3.94 -3.36
C ILE A 37 2.60 -5.08 -3.16
N ALA A 38 3.04 -6.23 -2.64
CA ALA A 38 2.15 -7.36 -2.37
C ALA A 38 1.11 -7.03 -1.28
N LYS A 39 1.53 -6.28 -0.25
CA LYS A 39 0.63 -5.77 0.80
C LYS A 39 -0.43 -4.83 0.23
N LEU A 40 -0.02 -3.85 -0.58
CA LEU A 40 -0.93 -2.91 -1.24
C LEU A 40 -1.96 -3.64 -2.12
N ASP A 41 -1.53 -4.64 -2.90
CA ASP A 41 -2.45 -5.41 -3.74
C ASP A 41 -3.45 -6.25 -2.93
N ARG A 42 -3.00 -6.85 -1.81
CA ARG A 42 -3.91 -7.55 -0.88
C ARG A 42 -4.97 -6.61 -0.33
N VAL A 43 -4.56 -5.44 0.17
CA VAL A 43 -5.48 -4.45 0.75
C VAL A 43 -6.48 -3.96 -0.31
N ARG A 44 -6.02 -3.68 -1.52
CA ARG A 44 -6.88 -3.28 -2.65
C ARG A 44 -7.93 -4.35 -2.97
N ARG A 45 -7.53 -5.62 -3.05
CA ARG A 45 -8.47 -6.73 -3.30
C ARG A 45 -9.47 -6.91 -2.17
N ALA A 46 -9.01 -6.82 -0.91
CA ALA A 46 -9.86 -6.95 0.27
C ALA A 46 -10.90 -5.82 0.34
N LEU A 47 -10.47 -4.57 0.09
CA LEU A 47 -11.36 -3.42 0.01
C LEU A 47 -12.41 -3.58 -1.09
N ARG A 48 -12.00 -3.98 -2.29
CA ARG A 48 -12.91 -4.23 -3.43
C ARG A 48 -13.92 -5.35 -3.12
N ALA A 49 -13.50 -6.41 -2.44
CA ALA A 49 -14.37 -7.52 -2.03
C ALA A 49 -15.28 -7.16 -0.84
N GLY A 50 -15.08 -6.00 -0.23
CA GLY A 50 -15.81 -5.59 0.96
C GLY A 50 -15.33 -6.29 2.26
N ASP A 51 -14.18 -6.95 2.24
CA ASP A 51 -13.57 -7.59 3.41
C ASP A 51 -12.66 -6.59 4.17
N ILE A 52 -13.26 -5.91 5.15
CA ILE A 52 -12.55 -4.92 5.99
C ILE A 52 -11.52 -5.61 6.90
N ARG A 53 -11.75 -6.86 7.31
CA ARG A 53 -10.83 -7.59 8.19
C ARG A 53 -9.56 -8.00 7.44
N GLY A 54 -9.71 -8.40 6.18
CA GLY A 54 -8.58 -8.67 5.29
C GLY A 54 -7.77 -7.42 4.92
N ALA A 55 -8.38 -6.23 4.95
CA ALA A 55 -7.74 -4.96 4.62
C ALA A 55 -6.89 -4.35 5.75
N HIS A 56 -7.00 -4.84 6.99
CA HIS A 56 -6.27 -4.32 8.15
C HIS A 56 -4.86 -4.95 8.33
N ARG A 57 -4.48 -5.94 7.52
CA ARG A 57 -3.30 -6.78 7.76
C ARG A 57 -2.25 -6.63 6.66
#